data_AF-A0A1H9Y8E5-F1
#
_entry.id   AF-A0A1H9Y8E5-F1
#
_cell.length_a   1.000
_cell.length_b   1.000
_cell.length_c   1.000
_cell.angle_alpha   90.00
_cell.angle_beta   90.00
_cell.angle_gamma   90.00
#
_symmetry.space_group_name_H-M   'P 1'
#
loop_
_entity.id
_entity.type
_entity.pdbx_description
1 polymer ?
#
loop_
_entity_poly.entity_id
_entity_poly.type
_entity_poly.pdbx_seq_one_letter_code
_entity_poly.pdbx_strand_id
1 'polypeptide(L)'
;MARLSPRSHTAAYLIWCDCKDYGWERTVPEIAQSVDMQVNRVSRILALKQWQGRVRKSDRYDGLIPTMTRNDDDAAILSMGALPRSMMAAG
;
A
#
# COMPACT_ATOMS: atom_id res chain seq x y z
N MET A 1 -7.74 -17.15 19.24
CA MET A 1 -6.91 -16.98 18.02
C MET A 1 -7.63 -17.63 16.85
N ALA A 2 -7.92 -16.89 15.78
CA ALA A 2 -8.64 -17.44 14.62
C ALA A 2 -7.75 -18.43 13.85
N ARG A 3 -8.29 -19.62 13.56
CA ARG A 3 -7.57 -20.65 12.78
C ARG A 3 -7.41 -20.16 11.34
N LEU A 4 -6.17 -20.05 10.88
CA LEU A 4 -5.85 -19.60 9.52
C LEU A 4 -6.33 -20.63 8.49
N SER A 5 -7.02 -20.16 7.44
CA SER A 5 -7.37 -21.01 6.30
C SER A 5 -6.11 -21.49 5.58
N PRO A 6 -6.17 -22.60 4.81
CA PRO A 6 -5.04 -23.06 3.99
C PRO A 6 -4.50 -21.96 3.06
N ARG A 7 -5.39 -21.18 2.44
CA ARG A 7 -5.01 -20.03 1.59
C ARG A 7 -4.26 -18.93 2.36
N SER A 8 -4.60 -18.74 3.63
CA SER A 8 -3.91 -17.78 4.50
C SER A 8 -2.54 -18.30 4.93
N HIS A 9 -2.37 -19.62 5.09
CA HIS A 9 -1.07 -20.23 5.31
C HIS A 9 -0.15 -20.10 4.09
N THR A 10 -0.66 -20.36 2.89
CA THR A 10 0.11 -20.15 1.65
C THR A 10 0.55 -18.69 1.51
N ALA A 11 -0.35 -17.74 1.75
CA ALA A 11 0.00 -16.32 1.69
C ALA A 11 1.07 -15.93 2.73
N ALA A 12 0.96 -16.45 3.96
CA ALA A 12 1.98 -16.22 4.98
C ALA A 12 3.34 -16.81 4.60
N TYR A 13 3.36 -17.97 3.95
CA TYR A 13 4.58 -18.60 3.48
C TYR A 13 5.25 -17.78 2.37
N LEU A 14 4.48 -17.31 1.38
CA LEU A 14 5.00 -16.47 0.30
C LEU A 14 5.59 -15.15 0.81
N ILE A 15 4.91 -14.49 1.74
CA ILE A 15 5.41 -13.28 2.41
C ILE A 15 6.71 -13.58 3.15
N TRP A 16 6.79 -14.71 3.85
CA TRP A 16 8.00 -15.09 4.57
C TRP A 16 9.18 -15.38 3.63
N CYS A 17 8.95 -16.04 2.48
CA CYS A 17 9.98 -16.26 1.47
C CYS A 17 10.54 -14.93 0.94
N ASP A 18 9.66 -13.99 0.56
CA ASP A 18 10.08 -12.67 0.09
C ASP A 18 10.89 -11.91 1.15
N CYS A 19 10.39 -11.85 2.38
CA CYS A 19 11.09 -11.18 3.48
C CYS A 19 12.37 -11.92 3.93
N LYS A 20 12.53 -13.21 3.60
CA LYS A 20 13.75 -13.97 3.90
C LYS A 20 14.87 -13.57 2.93
N ASP A 21 14.54 -13.37 1.66
CA ASP A 21 15.51 -13.07 0.61
C ASP A 21 15.88 -11.58 0.60
N TYR A 22 14.91 -10.68 0.82
CA TYR A 22 15.12 -9.23 0.78
C TYR A 22 15.19 -8.56 2.17
N GLY A 23 14.86 -9.27 3.24
CA GLY A 23 14.79 -8.74 4.60
C GLY A 23 13.42 -8.11 4.95
N TRP A 24 13.23 -7.81 6.24
CA TRP A 24 12.00 -7.22 6.78
C TRP A 24 11.92 -5.69 6.66
N GLU A 25 12.98 -5.02 6.22
CA GLU A 25 13.06 -3.54 6.05
C GLU A 25 12.21 -2.99 4.88
N ARG A 26 11.34 -3.81 4.31
CA ARG A 26 10.43 -3.47 3.22
C ARG A 26 9.11 -2.94 3.73
N THR A 27 8.43 -2.16 2.89
CA THR A 27 7.08 -1.68 3.20
C THR A 27 6.02 -2.70 2.78
N VAL A 28 4.84 -2.67 3.41
CA VAL A 28 3.69 -3.53 3.03
C VAL A 28 3.35 -3.46 1.53
N PRO A 29 3.30 -2.29 0.86
CA PRO A 29 3.05 -2.23 -0.59
C PRO A 29 4.15 -2.88 -1.43
N GLU A 30 5.43 -2.77 -1.06
CA GLU A 30 6.53 -3.43 -1.77
C GLU A 30 6.44 -4.96 -1.69
N ILE A 31 6.12 -5.48 -0.50
CA ILE A 31 5.90 -6.91 -0.31
C ILE A 31 4.70 -7.35 -1.15
N ALA A 32 3.59 -6.60 -1.09
CA ALA A 32 2.38 -6.88 -1.85
C ALA A 32 2.63 -6.92 -3.37
N GLN A 33 3.44 -6.01 -3.89
CA GLN A 33 3.87 -6.02 -5.29
C GLN A 33 4.73 -7.25 -5.63
N SER A 34 5.64 -7.64 -4.73
CA SER A 34 6.58 -8.75 -4.97
C SER A 34 5.89 -10.12 -4.93
N VAL A 35 4.92 -10.29 -4.04
CA VAL A 35 4.13 -11.54 -3.93
C VAL A 35 2.87 -11.55 -4.81
N ASP A 36 2.66 -10.52 -5.63
CA ASP A 36 1.45 -10.30 -6.46
C ASP A 36 0.14 -10.46 -5.67
N MET A 37 0.03 -9.74 -4.55
CA MET A 37 -1.16 -9.76 -3.70
C MET A 37 -1.66 -8.34 -3.40
N GLN A 38 -2.93 -8.24 -3.02
CA GLN A 38 -3.48 -6.98 -2.53
C GLN A 38 -2.86 -6.57 -1.18
N VAL A 39 -2.53 -5.29 -1.05
CA VAL A 39 -1.97 -4.68 0.18
C VAL A 39 -2.79 -5.01 1.42
N ASN A 40 -4.12 -4.92 1.34
CA ASN A 40 -5.03 -5.24 2.45
C ASN A 40 -4.91 -6.72 2.90
N ARG A 41 -4.72 -7.62 1.94
CA ARG A 41 -4.54 -9.05 2.22
C ARG A 41 -3.20 -9.30 2.91
N VAL A 42 -2.12 -8.68 2.44
CA VAL A 42 -0.80 -8.76 3.07
C VAL A 42 -0.84 -8.20 4.50
N SER A 43 -1.41 -7.00 4.67
CA SER A 43 -1.57 -6.37 5.99
C SER A 43 -2.33 -7.24 6.99
N ARG A 44 -3.41 -7.89 6.55
CA ARG A 44 -4.18 -8.84 7.37
C ARG A 44 -3.37 -10.07 7.75
N ILE A 45 -2.59 -10.64 6.83
CA ILE A 45 -1.72 -11.80 7.13
C ILE A 45 -0.62 -11.41 8.11
N LEU A 46 0.01 -10.24 7.93
CA LEU A 46 0.98 -9.70 8.88
C LEU A 46 0.35 -9.49 10.26
N ALA A 47 -0.92 -9.06 10.35
CA ALA A 47 -1.65 -8.95 11.61
C ALA A 47 -1.83 -10.33 12.28
N LEU A 48 -2.33 -11.30 11.51
CA LEU A 48 -2.65 -12.64 12.01
C LEU A 48 -1.40 -13.40 12.46
N LYS A 49 -0.24 -13.14 11.84
CA LYS A 49 1.05 -13.71 12.20
C LYS A 49 1.86 -12.84 13.16
N GLN A 50 1.35 -11.68 13.57
CA GLN A 50 2.03 -10.73 14.47
C GLN A 50 3.40 -10.25 13.92
N TRP A 51 3.48 -10.04 12.60
CA TRP A 51 4.68 -9.59 11.89
C TRP A 51 4.68 -8.09 11.56
N GLN A 52 3.63 -7.35 11.93
CA GLN A 52 3.48 -5.92 11.60
C GLN A 52 4.61 -5.05 12.17
N GLY A 53 5.19 -5.42 13.31
CA GLY A 53 6.32 -4.69 13.91
C GLY A 53 7.66 -4.95 13.24
N ARG A 54 7.73 -5.88 12.29
CA ARG A 54 8.96 -6.20 11.55
C ARG A 54 9.11 -5.40 10.26
N VAL A 55 7.97 -5.08 9.62
CA VAL A 55 7.95 -4.36 8.35
C VAL A 55 8.12 -2.87 8.58
N ARG A 56 8.83 -2.21 7.66
CA ARG A 56 8.95 -0.75 7.69
C ARG A 56 7.58 -0.13 7.47
N LYS A 57 7.22 0.84 8.30
CA LYS A 57 6.02 1.65 8.06
C LYS A 57 6.27 2.45 6.79
N SER A 58 5.41 2.29 5.77
CA SER A 58 5.34 3.26 4.69
C SER A 58 4.94 4.57 5.33
N ASP A 59 5.76 5.61 5.16
CA ASP A 59 5.37 6.96 5.54
C ASP A 59 4.18 7.31 4.65
N ARG A 60 2.97 7.22 5.21
CA ARG A 60 1.82 7.80 4.54
C ARG A 60 2.08 9.29 4.62
N TYR A 61 2.36 9.91 3.49
CA TYR A 61 2.14 11.33 3.33
C TYR A 61 0.72 11.61 3.83
N ASP A 62 0.63 12.10 5.06
CA ASP A 62 -0.60 12.45 5.73
C ASP A 62 -1.09 13.75 5.08
N GLY A 63 -1.98 13.63 4.10
CA GLY A 63 -2.78 14.79 3.68
C GLY A 63 -3.01 15.02 2.20
N LEU A 64 -2.35 14.36 1.25
CA LEU A 64 -2.59 14.58 -0.19
C LEU A 64 -2.43 13.29 -0.99
N ILE A 65 -3.56 12.65 -1.33
CA ILE A 65 -3.95 12.17 -2.68
C ILE A 65 -5.02 11.06 -2.55
N PRO A 66 -6.08 11.08 -3.38
CA PRO A 66 -7.32 10.35 -3.17
C PRO A 66 -7.15 8.85 -3.40
N THR A 67 -8.07 8.08 -2.82
CA THR A 67 -8.27 6.66 -3.05
C THR A 67 -8.41 6.36 -4.55
N MET A 68 -7.32 6.10 -5.25
CA MET A 68 -7.35 5.42 -6.55
C MET A 68 -7.61 3.94 -6.26
N THR A 69 -8.87 3.62 -5.97
CA THR A 69 -9.36 2.24 -6.09
C THR A 69 -9.39 1.92 -7.57
N ARG A 70 -8.44 1.10 -7.99
CA ARG A 70 -8.38 0.38 -9.26
C ARG A 70 -9.78 0.11 -9.85
N ASN A 71 -10.10 0.83 -10.92
CA ASN A 71 -10.81 0.44 -12.13
C ASN A 71 -11.14 1.73 -12.86
N ASP A 72 -10.36 2.08 -13.88
CA ASP A 72 -10.82 2.81 -15.07
C ASP A 72 -9.63 2.85 -16.03
N ASP A 73 -9.62 1.89 -16.96
CA ASP A 73 -8.92 2.02 -18.23
C ASP A 73 -9.58 3.15 -19.04
N ASP A 74 -9.46 4.42 -18.64
CA ASP A 74 -9.77 5.60 -19.46
C ASP A 74 -9.58 6.88 -18.63
N ALA A 75 -8.55 7.67 -18.97
CA ALA A 75 -8.49 9.14 -18.86
C ALA A 75 -7.06 9.61 -18.56
N ALA A 76 -6.29 9.77 -19.64
CA ALA A 76 -5.22 10.76 -19.65
C ALA A 76 -5.82 12.15 -19.41
N ILE A 77 -5.51 12.84 -18.31
CA ILE A 77 -5.61 14.30 -18.24
C ILE A 77 -4.42 14.88 -17.47
N LEU A 78 -3.51 15.45 -18.26
CA LEU A 78 -2.62 16.56 -17.93
C LEU A 78 -3.31 17.61 -17.04
N SER A 79 -2.69 18.00 -15.93
CA SER A 79 -2.90 19.36 -15.41
C SER A 79 -1.67 19.82 -14.63
N MET A 80 -0.74 20.44 -15.36
CA MET A 80 0.12 21.46 -14.78
C MET A 80 -0.74 22.70 -14.51
N GLY A 81 -0.61 23.26 -13.30
CA GLY A 81 -0.88 24.68 -13.06
C GLY A 81 -2.13 24.97 -12.22
N ALA A 82 -1.92 25.24 -10.94
CA ALA A 82 -2.81 26.12 -10.18
C ALA A 82 -1.95 27.12 -9.38
N LEU A 83 -1.84 28.34 -9.91
CA LEU A 83 -1.31 29.50 -9.18
C LEU A 83 -2.31 29.97 -8.11
N PRO A 84 -1.84 30.60 -7.01
CA PRO A 84 -2.69 30.99 -5.89
C PRO A 84 -3.64 32.16 -6.22
N ARG A 85 -4.84 32.06 -5.67
CA ARG A 85 -5.98 32.98 -5.79
C ARG A 85 -5.79 34.26 -4.97
N SER A 86 -4.80 35.08 -5.32
CA SER A 86 -4.62 36.42 -4.76
C SER A 86 -4.27 37.42 -5.87
N MET A 87 -5.29 37.89 -6.58
CA MET A 87 -5.37 39.19 -7.26
C MET A 87 -6.68 39.22 -8.08
N MET A 88 -7.27 40.42 -8.20
CA MET A 88 -8.58 40.79 -8.77
C MET A 88 -9.73 40.78 -7.74
N ALA A 89 -10.36 41.90 -7.38
CA ALA A 89 -10.36 43.22 -8.00
C ALA A 89 -10.60 44.34 -6.97
N ALA A 90 -9.80 45.39 -7.09
CA ALA A 90 -10.16 46.77 -6.80
C ALA A 90 -10.62 47.40 -8.12
N GLY A 91 -11.61 48.29 -8.06
CA GLY A 91 -12.12 49.05 -9.20
C GLY A 91 -13.63 49.10 -9.23
#